data_AF-A0A852GKK5-F1
#
_entry.id   AF-A0A852GKK5-F1
#
_cell.length_a   1.000
_cell.length_b   1.000
_cell.length_c   1.000
_cell.angle_alpha   90.00
_cell.angle_beta   90.00
_cell.angle_gamma   90.00
#
_symmetry.space_group_name_H-M   'P 1'
#
loop_
_entity.id
_entity.type
_entity.pdbx_description
1 polymer ?
#
loop_
_entity_poly.entity_id
_entity_poly.type
_entity_poly.pdbx_seq_one_letter_code
_entity_poly.pdbx_strand_id
1 'polypeptide(L)'
;FNPLLPGVMLFRHPDHKFEWNRAQFQSWALETARHYDYSVEFTGVGHPPTGMENVGFCTQIGVFVRKYPQASESAQSEKPTKAAYKTVFKAVYPSLKDKKYLQNAVVSEVIFTAQIIKQSLMDRLMSEHEEYNDDPTERKSKFQPSMNCFSEDLGKLVVVKNMEPFVNGNVIYIPLKTIFSFPKVNRLCGTFEKLSELIAGKVTLSSDGSAVVFNTE
;
A
#
# COMPACT_ATOMS: atom_id res chain seq x y z
N PHE A 1 22.66 -34.89 -25.06
CA PHE A 1 22.43 -33.60 -24.38
C PHE A 1 20.96 -33.17 -24.40
N ASN A 2 20.12 -33.63 -25.34
CA ASN A 2 18.66 -33.56 -25.17
C ASN A 2 18.01 -34.82 -25.79
N PRO A 3 17.55 -35.79 -24.98
CA PRO A 3 16.97 -37.03 -25.51
C PRO A 3 15.63 -36.81 -26.24
N LEU A 4 15.00 -35.64 -26.05
CA LEU A 4 13.71 -35.31 -26.66
C LEU A 4 13.84 -34.71 -28.06
N LEU A 5 15.04 -34.29 -28.48
CA LEU A 5 15.29 -33.67 -29.79
C LEU A 5 16.39 -34.41 -30.54
N PRO A 6 16.07 -35.54 -31.20
CA PRO A 6 17.03 -36.31 -31.99
C PRO A 6 17.69 -35.45 -33.07
N GLY A 7 19.01 -35.56 -33.23
CA GLY A 7 19.78 -34.84 -34.25
C GLY A 7 20.21 -33.42 -33.87
N VAL A 8 19.71 -32.87 -32.75
CA VAL A 8 20.17 -31.56 -32.24
C VAL A 8 21.39 -31.77 -31.35
N MET A 9 22.57 -31.43 -31.88
CA MET A 9 23.85 -31.50 -31.15
C MET A 9 24.37 -30.12 -30.69
N LEU A 10 23.67 -29.05 -31.05
CA LEU A 10 24.04 -27.68 -30.73
C LEU A 10 23.47 -27.25 -29.37
N PHE A 11 24.06 -26.21 -28.79
CA PHE A 11 23.44 -25.47 -27.69
C PHE A 11 22.10 -24.89 -28.14
N ARG A 12 21.20 -24.71 -27.17
CA ARG A 12 19.90 -24.06 -27.35
C ARG A 12 20.05 -22.64 -27.87
N HIS A 13 21.15 -21.96 -27.54
CA HIS A 13 21.46 -20.61 -28.02
C HIS A 13 22.96 -20.48 -28.36
N PRO A 14 23.34 -19.84 -29.49
CA PRO A 14 24.75 -19.73 -29.90
C PRO A 14 25.63 -18.95 -28.91
N ASP A 15 25.06 -18.03 -28.14
CA ASP A 15 25.81 -17.26 -27.14
C ASP A 15 26.13 -18.02 -25.85
N HIS A 16 25.50 -19.18 -25.61
CA HIS A 16 25.82 -20.00 -24.43
C HIS A 16 27.27 -20.48 -24.50
N LYS A 17 27.99 -20.37 -23.37
CA LYS A 17 29.38 -20.85 -23.29
C LYS A 17 29.46 -22.32 -22.90
N PHE A 18 28.44 -22.83 -22.22
CA PHE A 18 28.26 -24.23 -21.87
C PHE A 18 26.78 -24.48 -21.56
N GLU A 19 26.35 -25.74 -21.58
CA GLU A 19 25.07 -26.15 -21.02
C GLU A 19 25.24 -27.43 -20.18
N TRP A 20 24.93 -27.33 -18.89
CA TRP A 20 25.11 -28.44 -17.95
C TRP A 20 23.93 -29.40 -17.94
N ASN A 21 24.26 -30.69 -17.85
CA ASN A 21 23.29 -31.71 -17.45
C ASN A 21 22.99 -31.63 -15.94
N ARG A 22 22.02 -32.43 -15.48
CA ARG A 22 21.62 -32.46 -14.06
C ARG A 22 22.74 -32.79 -13.09
N ALA A 23 23.53 -33.81 -13.39
CA ALA A 23 24.62 -34.23 -12.52
C ALA A 23 25.72 -33.16 -12.42
N GLN A 24 26.08 -32.52 -13.53
CA GLN A 24 27.07 -31.44 -13.57
C GLN A 24 26.61 -30.25 -12.72
N PHE A 25 25.37 -29.79 -12.92
CA PHE A 25 24.82 -28.67 -12.16
C PHE A 25 24.71 -29.00 -10.67
N GLN A 26 24.19 -30.18 -10.32
CA GLN A 26 24.04 -30.60 -8.92
C GLN A 26 25.38 -30.74 -8.21
N SER A 27 26.38 -31.35 -8.87
CA SER A 27 27.72 -31.50 -8.29
C SER A 27 28.35 -30.15 -7.96
N TRP A 28 28.33 -29.22 -8.93
CA TRP A 28 28.86 -27.87 -8.73
C TRP A 28 28.12 -27.13 -7.61
N ALA A 29 26.79 -27.23 -7.59
CA ALA A 29 25.95 -26.55 -6.60
C ALA A 29 26.16 -27.10 -5.19
N LEU A 30 26.25 -28.43 -5.02
CA LEU A 30 26.51 -29.06 -3.72
C LEU A 30 27.89 -28.70 -3.17
N GLU A 31 28.92 -28.69 -4.03
CA GLU A 31 30.27 -28.29 -3.64
C GLU A 31 30.31 -26.83 -3.18
N THR A 32 29.69 -25.93 -3.97
CA THR A 32 29.57 -24.50 -3.65
C THR A 32 28.83 -24.30 -2.33
N ALA A 33 27.69 -24.97 -2.15
CA ALA A 33 26.90 -24.87 -0.93
C ALA A 33 27.70 -25.30 0.30
N ARG A 34 28.46 -26.39 0.20
CA ARG A 34 29.37 -26.85 1.26
C ARG A 34 30.48 -25.86 1.56
N HIS A 35 31.08 -25.25 0.53
CA HIS A 35 32.20 -24.34 0.70
C HIS A 35 31.83 -23.03 1.40
N TYR A 36 30.59 -22.55 1.21
CA TYR A 36 30.13 -21.25 1.72
C TYR A 36 29.07 -21.36 2.84
N ASP A 37 28.87 -22.53 3.44
CA ASP A 37 27.88 -22.79 4.50
C ASP A 37 26.41 -22.53 4.13
N TYR A 38 26.04 -22.96 2.92
CA TYR A 38 24.67 -23.01 2.44
C TYR A 38 24.16 -24.47 2.38
N SER A 39 22.84 -24.65 2.49
CA SER A 39 22.13 -25.78 1.91
C SER A 39 21.66 -25.40 0.50
N VAL A 40 21.41 -26.39 -0.34
CA VAL A 40 20.84 -26.17 -1.68
C VAL A 40 19.68 -27.12 -1.91
N GLU A 41 18.57 -26.57 -2.39
CA GLU A 41 17.41 -27.33 -2.87
C GLU A 41 17.35 -27.26 -4.40
N PHE A 42 17.07 -28.40 -5.05
CA PHE A 42 16.99 -28.49 -6.51
C PHE A 42 15.53 -28.52 -6.97
N THR A 43 15.20 -27.62 -7.87
CA THR A 43 13.89 -27.53 -8.53
C THR A 43 14.06 -27.11 -9.98
N GLY A 44 12.98 -26.77 -10.68
CA GLY A 44 13.05 -26.30 -12.05
C GLY A 44 11.71 -25.87 -12.63
N VAL A 45 11.75 -25.42 -13.88
CA VAL A 45 10.57 -25.05 -14.65
C VAL A 45 10.59 -25.71 -16.03
N GLY A 46 9.39 -25.93 -16.58
CA GLY A 46 9.18 -26.72 -17.79
C GLY A 46 9.24 -28.21 -17.47
N HIS A 47 8.13 -28.75 -16.98
CA HIS A 47 8.01 -30.17 -16.66
C HIS A 47 8.26 -31.02 -17.90
N PRO A 48 8.81 -32.23 -17.73
CA PRO A 48 8.95 -33.16 -18.83
C PRO A 48 7.57 -33.56 -19.39
N PRO A 49 7.50 -33.97 -20.68
CA PRO A 49 6.30 -34.57 -21.24
C PRO A 49 5.89 -35.82 -20.46
N THR A 50 4.58 -36.11 -20.44
CA THR A 50 4.02 -37.31 -19.82
C THR A 50 4.70 -38.58 -20.33
N GLY A 51 5.16 -39.44 -19.41
CA GLY A 51 5.86 -40.68 -19.73
C GLY A 51 7.37 -40.52 -19.96
N MET A 52 7.92 -39.32 -19.82
CA MET A 52 9.36 -39.03 -19.93
C MET A 52 9.90 -38.29 -18.71
N GLU A 53 9.36 -38.57 -17.52
CA GLU A 53 9.65 -37.85 -16.29
C GLU A 53 11.15 -37.90 -15.91
N ASN A 54 11.86 -38.93 -16.38
CA ASN A 54 13.26 -39.16 -16.13
C ASN A 54 14.19 -38.09 -16.75
N VAL A 55 13.76 -37.32 -17.75
CA VAL A 55 14.59 -36.27 -18.38
C VAL A 55 14.71 -35.01 -17.50
N GLY A 56 13.78 -34.82 -16.56
CA GLY A 56 13.74 -33.69 -15.63
C GLY A 56 13.24 -32.38 -16.25
N PHE A 57 13.48 -31.27 -15.56
CA PHE A 57 13.03 -29.94 -15.98
C PHE A 57 13.84 -29.37 -17.15
N CYS A 58 13.18 -28.58 -18.00
CA CYS A 58 13.83 -27.84 -19.09
C CYS A 58 14.83 -26.80 -18.57
N THR A 59 14.48 -26.12 -17.47
CA THR A 59 15.38 -25.21 -16.74
C THR A 59 15.59 -25.73 -15.33
N GLN A 60 16.85 -25.84 -14.93
CA GLN A 60 17.27 -26.30 -13.61
C GLN A 60 17.49 -25.10 -12.69
N ILE A 61 17.06 -25.20 -11.44
CA ILE A 61 17.14 -24.14 -10.44
C ILE A 61 17.74 -24.72 -9.16
N GLY A 62 18.72 -24.01 -8.58
CA GLY A 62 19.29 -24.30 -7.27
C GLY A 62 18.96 -23.16 -6.32
N VAL A 63 18.20 -23.43 -5.26
CA VAL A 63 17.86 -22.45 -4.23
C VAL A 63 18.84 -22.62 -3.07
N PHE A 64 19.72 -21.65 -2.89
CA PHE A 64 20.72 -21.67 -1.83
C PHE A 64 20.20 -20.96 -0.58
N VAL A 65 20.17 -21.66 0.55
CA VAL A 65 19.74 -21.12 1.85
C VAL A 65 20.90 -21.19 2.83
N ARG A 66 21.18 -20.08 3.51
CA ARG A 66 22.29 -20.02 4.46
C ARG A 66 21.97 -20.92 5.67
N LYS A 67 22.88 -21.81 6.05
CA LYS A 67 22.66 -22.76 7.16
C LYS A 67 22.54 -22.07 8.51
N TYR A 68 23.39 -21.07 8.72
CA TYR A 68 23.41 -20.27 9.92
C TYR A 68 23.03 -18.84 9.55
N PRO A 69 21.84 -18.36 9.94
CA PRO A 69 21.58 -16.93 9.89
C PRO A 69 22.68 -16.29 10.74
N GLN A 70 23.42 -15.32 10.20
CA GLN A 70 24.27 -14.53 11.08
C GLN A 70 23.34 -14.00 12.18
N ALA A 71 23.70 -14.23 13.44
CA ALA A 71 23.19 -13.38 14.50
C ALA A 71 23.42 -11.95 14.04
N SER A 72 22.52 -11.04 14.38
CA SER A 72 22.54 -9.63 14.01
C SER A 72 23.73 -8.86 14.61
N GLU A 73 24.90 -9.46 14.71
CA GLU A 73 26.17 -8.78 14.76
C GLU A 73 26.49 -8.39 13.32
N SER A 74 26.49 -7.08 13.10
CA SER A 74 26.93 -6.44 11.88
C SER A 74 28.06 -7.24 11.27
N ALA A 75 27.83 -7.82 10.09
CA ALA A 75 28.92 -8.24 9.24
C ALA A 75 29.86 -7.03 9.15
N GLN A 76 30.96 -7.07 9.89
CA GLN A 76 32.04 -6.13 9.75
C GLN A 76 32.61 -6.44 8.37
N SER A 77 31.97 -5.82 7.38
CA SER A 77 32.38 -5.83 6.00
C SER A 77 33.80 -5.33 6.00
N GLU A 78 34.75 -6.24 5.74
CA GLU A 78 36.15 -5.93 5.55
C GLU A 78 36.28 -4.92 4.40
N LYS A 79 36.24 -3.62 4.74
CA LYS A 79 36.54 -2.46 3.90
C LYS A 79 35.70 -2.31 2.61
N PRO A 80 35.47 -1.07 2.14
CA PRO A 80 34.71 -0.86 0.92
C PRO A 80 35.57 -1.33 -0.26
N THR A 81 35.24 -2.48 -0.82
CA THR A 81 35.56 -2.79 -2.21
C THR A 81 35.09 -1.60 -3.03
N LYS A 82 36.00 -0.99 -3.82
CA LYS A 82 35.66 0.06 -4.79
C LYS A 82 34.37 -0.37 -5.50
N ALA A 83 33.38 0.52 -5.57
CA ALA A 83 32.11 0.20 -6.20
C ALA A 83 32.35 -0.25 -7.65
N ALA A 84 32.34 -1.57 -7.87
CA ALA A 84 32.58 -2.17 -9.19
C ALA A 84 31.41 -1.88 -10.15
N TYR A 85 30.23 -1.61 -9.58
CA TYR A 85 29.01 -1.31 -10.33
C TYR A 85 28.74 0.19 -10.37
N LYS A 86 28.28 0.68 -11.53
CA LYS A 86 27.71 2.02 -11.71
C LYS A 86 26.19 1.94 -11.54
N THR A 87 25.64 2.65 -10.56
CA THR A 87 24.18 2.79 -10.43
C THR A 87 23.61 3.51 -11.66
N VAL A 88 22.80 2.81 -12.45
CA VAL A 88 22.09 3.40 -13.60
C VAL A 88 20.80 4.09 -13.16
N PHE A 89 20.10 3.52 -12.18
CA PHE A 89 18.83 4.03 -11.69
C PHE A 89 18.63 3.69 -10.20
N LYS A 90 18.01 4.61 -9.45
CA LYS A 90 17.58 4.40 -8.06
C LYS A 90 16.25 5.11 -7.84
N ALA A 91 15.27 4.37 -7.32
CA ALA A 91 14.00 4.92 -6.87
C ALA A 91 13.86 4.72 -5.36
N VAL A 92 13.28 5.72 -4.68
CA VAL A 92 12.87 5.63 -3.27
C VAL A 92 11.39 5.95 -3.22
N TYR A 93 10.59 4.99 -2.78
CA TYR A 93 9.14 5.15 -2.68
C TYR A 93 8.75 5.80 -1.36
N PRO A 94 7.75 6.69 -1.36
CA PRO A 94 7.23 7.29 -0.14
C PRO A 94 6.65 6.21 0.78
N SER A 95 6.85 6.37 2.09
CA SER A 95 6.34 5.46 3.11
C SER A 95 5.64 6.24 4.21
N LEU A 96 4.53 5.71 4.73
CA LEU A 96 3.85 6.28 5.90
C LEU A 96 4.69 6.18 7.19
N LYS A 97 5.85 5.50 7.16
CA LYS A 97 6.84 5.58 8.24
C LYS A 97 7.54 6.94 8.29
N ASP A 98 7.61 7.65 7.17
CA ASP A 98 8.16 8.99 7.11
C ASP A 98 7.09 10.01 7.53
N LYS A 99 7.44 10.83 8.54
CA LYS A 99 6.54 11.83 9.15
C LYS A 99 5.93 12.77 8.12
N LYS A 100 6.65 13.16 7.06
CA LYS A 100 6.15 14.05 6.00
C LYS A 100 5.00 13.41 5.24
N TYR A 101 5.16 12.16 4.80
CA TYR A 101 4.14 11.46 4.02
C TYR A 101 2.97 11.02 4.89
N LEU A 102 3.22 10.65 6.15
CA LEU A 102 2.17 10.40 7.13
C LEU A 102 1.33 11.65 7.37
N GLN A 103 1.98 12.80 7.60
CA GLN A 103 1.29 14.07 7.81
C GLN A 103 0.40 14.42 6.61
N ASN A 104 0.93 14.31 5.39
CA ASN A 104 0.15 14.57 4.17
C ASN A 104 -1.05 13.63 4.07
N ALA A 105 -0.87 12.33 4.32
CA ALA A 105 -1.96 11.36 4.26
C ALA A 105 -3.05 11.66 5.29
N VAL A 106 -2.67 12.01 6.53
CA VAL A 106 -3.61 12.37 7.60
C VAL A 106 -4.37 13.65 7.26
N VAL A 107 -3.67 14.70 6.82
CA VAL A 107 -4.29 15.97 6.44
C VAL A 107 -5.28 15.77 5.29
N SER A 108 -4.88 15.04 4.24
CA SER A 108 -5.77 14.71 3.12
C SER A 108 -7.01 13.95 3.58
N GLU A 109 -6.86 12.96 4.46
CA GLU A 109 -8.00 12.19 4.97
C GLU A 109 -8.93 13.05 5.82
N VAL A 110 -8.39 13.88 6.70
CA VAL A 110 -9.17 14.78 7.58
C VAL A 110 -9.98 15.77 6.75
N ILE A 111 -9.36 16.40 5.75
CA ILE A 111 -10.05 17.33 4.85
C ILE A 111 -11.16 16.60 4.09
N PHE A 112 -10.87 15.42 3.54
CA PHE A 112 -11.83 14.62 2.80
C PHE A 112 -13.03 14.21 3.66
N THR A 113 -12.79 13.69 4.87
CA THR A 113 -13.85 13.33 5.82
C THR A 113 -14.69 14.54 6.20
N ALA A 114 -14.04 15.67 6.48
CA ALA A 114 -14.76 16.88 6.87
C ALA A 114 -15.59 17.45 5.70
N GLN A 115 -15.12 17.33 4.46
CA GLN A 115 -15.90 17.68 3.27
C GLN A 115 -17.15 16.79 3.11
N ILE A 116 -17.03 15.48 3.34
CA ILE A 116 -18.18 14.56 3.31
C ILE A 116 -19.22 14.96 4.36
N ILE A 117 -18.77 15.23 5.59
CA ILE A 117 -19.65 15.64 6.68
C ILE A 117 -20.33 16.97 6.35
N LYS A 118 -19.57 17.96 5.84
CA LYS A 118 -20.11 19.25 5.38
C LYS A 118 -21.22 19.05 4.34
N GLN A 119 -20.98 18.23 3.32
CA GLN A 119 -21.96 18.00 2.26
C GLN A 119 -23.24 17.38 2.80
N SER A 120 -23.13 16.34 3.66
CA SER A 120 -24.28 15.70 4.28
C SER A 120 -25.13 16.66 5.13
N LEU A 121 -24.49 17.62 5.83
CA LEU A 121 -25.21 18.65 6.60
C LEU A 121 -25.95 19.63 5.69
N MET A 122 -25.31 20.07 4.60
CA MET A 122 -25.93 20.98 3.64
C MET A 122 -27.12 20.32 2.95
N ASP A 123 -27.01 19.04 2.58
CA ASP A 123 -28.12 18.29 1.96
C ASP A 123 -29.32 18.18 2.92
N ARG A 124 -29.06 17.93 4.22
CA ARG A 124 -30.11 17.91 5.26
C ARG A 124 -30.81 19.26 5.43
N LEU A 125 -30.04 20.34 5.53
CA LEU A 125 -30.57 21.70 5.66
C LEU A 125 -31.40 22.11 4.43
N MET A 126 -30.98 21.69 3.23
CA MET A 126 -31.73 21.96 2.01
C MET A 126 -33.04 21.16 1.93
N SER A 127 -33.06 19.92 2.43
CA SER A 127 -34.30 19.12 2.50
C SER A 127 -35.33 19.68 3.49
N GLU A 128 -34.88 20.25 4.62
CA GLU A 128 -35.77 20.90 5.61
C GLU A 128 -36.37 22.21 5.08
N HIS A 129 -35.73 22.86 4.10
CA HIS A 129 -36.26 24.09 3.45
C HIS A 129 -37.17 23.81 2.25
N GLU A 130 -37.05 22.68 1.57
CA GLU A 130 -37.96 22.30 0.47
C GLU A 130 -39.32 21.78 0.99
N GLU A 131 -39.41 21.26 2.22
CA GLU A 131 -40.68 20.79 2.81
C GLU A 131 -41.71 21.92 3.11
N TYR A 132 -41.33 23.20 2.95
CA TYR A 132 -42.21 24.36 3.15
C TYR A 132 -42.62 25.09 1.86
N ASN A 133 -42.06 24.71 0.71
CA ASN A 133 -42.34 25.36 -0.58
C ASN A 133 -42.87 24.33 -1.58
N ASP A 134 -44.16 24.00 -1.49
CA ASP A 134 -44.85 23.21 -2.51
C ASP A 134 -45.23 24.12 -3.69
N ASP A 135 -44.33 24.22 -4.69
CA ASP A 135 -44.66 24.71 -6.03
C ASP A 135 -44.20 23.66 -7.07
N PRO A 136 -45.13 23.02 -7.82
CA PRO A 136 -44.86 21.76 -8.52
C PRO A 136 -44.22 21.94 -9.90
N THR A 137 -43.23 22.83 -10.03
CA THR A 137 -42.58 23.01 -11.32
C THR A 137 -41.10 23.35 -11.20
N GLU A 138 -40.23 22.38 -10.94
CA GLU A 138 -38.93 22.34 -11.63
C GLU A 138 -38.21 20.99 -11.50
N ARG A 139 -37.95 20.40 -12.66
CA ARG A 139 -37.29 19.12 -12.85
C ARG A 139 -35.78 19.29 -12.64
N LYS A 140 -35.29 19.26 -11.40
CA LYS A 140 -33.84 19.36 -11.13
C LYS A 140 -33.10 18.07 -11.50
N SER A 141 -32.02 18.23 -12.24
CA SER A 141 -31.22 17.16 -12.84
C SER A 141 -30.52 16.29 -11.80
N LYS A 142 -30.73 14.97 -11.89
CA LYS A 142 -29.97 13.96 -11.14
C LYS A 142 -28.54 13.86 -11.66
N PHE A 143 -27.62 14.64 -11.10
CA PHE A 143 -26.23 14.22 -11.03
C PHE A 143 -26.04 13.50 -9.71
N GLN A 144 -26.06 12.17 -9.74
CA GLN A 144 -25.54 11.34 -8.65
C GLN A 144 -24.06 11.06 -8.94
N PRO A 145 -23.10 11.65 -8.21
CA PRO A 145 -21.80 11.03 -8.09
C PRO A 145 -22.04 9.68 -7.40
N SER A 146 -21.55 8.61 -8.01
CA SER A 146 -21.54 7.27 -7.44
C SER A 146 -20.80 7.29 -6.08
N MET A 147 -21.55 7.55 -5.00
CA MET A 147 -21.07 7.54 -3.61
C MET A 147 -21.69 6.36 -2.84
N ASN A 148 -21.84 5.20 -3.49
CA ASN A 148 -22.39 4.00 -2.87
C ASN A 148 -21.44 3.31 -1.86
N CYS A 149 -20.32 3.93 -1.47
CA CYS A 149 -19.33 3.29 -0.59
C CYS A 149 -19.36 3.73 0.88
N PHE A 150 -20.19 4.69 1.30
CA PHE A 150 -20.00 5.34 2.62
C PHE A 150 -21.25 5.52 3.49
N SER A 151 -22.41 5.04 3.05
CA SER A 151 -23.65 5.09 3.85
C SER A 151 -23.52 4.35 5.20
N GLU A 152 -22.70 3.31 5.26
CA GLU A 152 -22.59 2.43 6.45
C GLU A 152 -21.84 3.07 7.64
N ASP A 153 -20.86 3.96 7.41
CA ASP A 153 -20.06 4.58 8.47
C ASP A 153 -20.78 5.77 9.13
N LEU A 154 -21.64 6.48 8.39
CA LEU A 154 -22.43 7.59 8.94
C LEU A 154 -23.55 7.09 9.88
N GLY A 155 -24.11 5.90 9.61
CA GLY A 155 -25.23 5.31 10.36
C GLY A 155 -24.85 4.74 11.73
N LYS A 156 -23.56 4.59 12.06
CA LYS A 156 -23.08 4.01 13.33
C LYS A 156 -22.60 5.05 14.35
N LEU A 157 -22.69 6.34 14.05
CA LEU A 157 -22.23 7.37 14.96
C LEU A 157 -23.14 7.44 16.20
N VAL A 158 -22.72 6.84 17.31
CA VAL A 158 -23.39 6.98 18.61
C VAL A 158 -23.37 8.46 18.98
N VAL A 159 -24.56 9.07 19.03
CA VAL A 159 -24.76 10.49 19.29
C VAL A 159 -24.35 10.80 20.73
N VAL A 160 -23.11 11.29 20.89
CA VAL A 160 -22.67 12.01 22.07
C VAL A 160 -22.80 13.50 21.77
N LYS A 161 -23.44 14.26 22.65
CA LYS A 161 -23.80 15.70 22.54
C LYS A 161 -22.64 16.66 22.16
N ASN A 162 -21.40 16.18 22.11
CA ASN A 162 -20.17 16.92 21.77
C ASN A 162 -19.49 16.44 20.47
N MET A 163 -20.16 15.60 19.67
CA MET A 163 -19.64 15.04 18.40
C MET A 163 -20.50 15.43 17.19
N GLU A 164 -21.51 16.28 17.38
CA GLU A 164 -22.33 16.73 16.27
C GLU A 164 -21.69 17.96 15.61
N PRO A 165 -21.53 17.93 14.28
CA PRO A 165 -21.24 19.13 13.53
C PRO A 165 -22.36 20.17 13.70
N PHE A 166 -22.00 21.44 13.76
CA PHE A 166 -22.96 22.52 13.90
C PHE A 166 -22.60 23.72 13.03
N VAL A 167 -23.60 24.55 12.77
CA VAL A 167 -23.48 25.77 11.99
C VAL A 167 -23.65 26.96 12.93
N ASN A 168 -22.74 27.93 12.87
CA ASN A 168 -22.86 29.20 13.58
C ASN A 168 -22.57 30.34 12.59
N GLY A 169 -23.62 31.05 12.18
CA GLY A 169 -23.57 32.02 11.08
C GLY A 169 -23.22 31.33 9.76
N ASN A 170 -22.26 31.89 9.00
CA ASN A 170 -21.76 31.33 7.74
C ASN A 170 -20.60 30.34 7.92
N VAL A 171 -20.46 29.77 9.11
CA VAL A 171 -19.32 28.91 9.47
C VAL A 171 -19.81 27.57 9.98
N ILE A 172 -19.31 26.50 9.38
CA ILE A 172 -19.56 25.11 9.77
C ILE A 172 -18.40 24.62 10.62
N TYR A 173 -18.73 24.07 11.77
CA TYR A 173 -17.79 23.48 12.71
C TYR A 173 -17.97 21.97 12.73
N ILE A 174 -16.91 21.23 12.42
CA ILE A 174 -16.90 19.77 12.43
C ILE A 174 -15.91 19.31 13.50
N PRO A 175 -16.37 18.77 14.65
CA PRO A 175 -15.50 18.37 15.73
C PRO A 175 -14.45 17.34 15.28
N LEU A 176 -13.20 17.51 15.71
CA LEU A 176 -12.13 16.56 15.41
C LEU A 176 -12.41 15.18 15.99
N LYS A 177 -13.15 15.11 17.10
CA LYS A 177 -13.58 13.82 17.68
C LYS A 177 -14.46 13.04 16.70
N THR A 178 -15.33 13.73 15.97
CA THR A 178 -16.19 13.18 14.90
C THR A 178 -15.38 12.73 13.70
N ILE A 179 -14.35 13.48 13.31
CA ILE A 179 -13.47 13.08 12.21
C ILE A 179 -12.60 11.88 12.65
N PHE A 180 -12.12 11.87 13.89
CA PHE A 180 -11.31 10.78 14.43
C PHE A 180 -12.06 9.46 14.59
N SER A 181 -13.40 9.48 14.71
CA SER A 181 -14.19 8.25 14.72
C SER A 181 -14.26 7.56 13.35
N PHE A 182 -13.86 8.22 12.25
CA PHE A 182 -13.77 7.56 10.96
C PHE A 182 -12.62 6.54 10.95
N PRO A 183 -12.88 5.27 10.58
CA PRO A 183 -11.90 4.18 10.70
C PRO A 183 -10.57 4.48 10.01
N LYS A 184 -10.60 5.15 8.85
CA LYS A 184 -9.41 5.46 8.07
C LYS A 184 -8.53 6.54 8.72
N VAL A 185 -9.14 7.59 9.28
CA VAL A 185 -8.43 8.63 10.06
C VAL A 185 -7.81 8.01 11.32
N ASN A 186 -8.60 7.22 12.05
CA ASN A 186 -8.15 6.52 13.25
C ASN A 186 -6.94 5.61 12.96
N ARG A 187 -7.02 4.81 11.89
CA ARG A 187 -5.93 3.90 11.50
C ARG A 187 -4.63 4.62 11.13
N LEU A 188 -4.71 5.82 10.53
CA LEU A 188 -3.51 6.59 10.15
C LEU A 188 -2.83 7.23 11.37
N CYS A 189 -3.61 7.76 12.31
CA CYS A 189 -3.08 8.53 13.44
C CYS A 189 -2.83 7.65 14.68
N GLY A 190 -3.64 6.60 14.87
CA GLY A 190 -3.66 5.73 16.05
C GLY A 190 -4.29 6.38 17.29
N THR A 191 -3.86 7.60 17.63
CA THR A 191 -4.35 8.35 18.79
C THR A 191 -4.85 9.74 18.40
N PHE A 192 -5.70 10.31 19.24
CA PHE A 192 -6.27 11.64 19.03
C PHE A 192 -5.21 12.73 19.16
N GLU A 193 -4.25 12.58 20.08
CA GLU A 193 -3.14 13.51 20.28
C GLU A 193 -2.27 13.59 19.03
N LYS A 194 -2.01 12.43 18.42
CA LYS A 194 -1.21 12.33 17.19
C LYS A 194 -1.96 12.88 15.97
N LEU A 195 -3.28 12.73 15.93
CA LEU A 195 -4.11 13.42 14.93
C LEU A 195 -3.91 14.95 15.05
N SER A 196 -4.11 15.50 16.24
CA SER A 196 -3.98 16.94 16.51
C SER A 196 -2.57 17.47 16.19
N GLU A 197 -1.52 16.73 16.54
CA GLU A 197 -0.13 17.07 16.20
C GLU A 197 0.08 17.13 14.68
N LEU A 198 -0.43 16.15 13.94
CA LEU A 198 -0.19 16.02 12.50
C LEU A 198 -0.95 17.08 11.68
N ILE A 199 -2.14 17.49 12.10
CA ILE A 199 -2.94 18.49 11.36
C ILE A 199 -2.64 19.93 11.76
N ALA A 200 -1.92 20.15 12.88
CA ALA A 200 -1.60 21.48 13.38
C ALA A 200 -0.91 22.34 12.30
N GLY A 201 -1.47 23.52 12.04
CA GLY A 201 -0.96 24.46 11.03
C GLY A 201 -1.14 24.02 9.56
N LYS A 202 -1.87 22.92 9.31
CA LYS A 202 -2.18 22.41 7.96
C LYS A 202 -3.67 22.40 7.64
N VAL A 203 -4.52 22.39 8.67
CA VAL A 203 -5.97 22.45 8.57
C VAL A 203 -6.47 23.66 9.35
N THR A 204 -7.49 24.35 8.85
CA THR A 204 -8.14 25.45 9.56
C THR A 204 -8.97 24.90 10.71
N LEU A 205 -8.56 25.20 11.94
CA LEU A 205 -9.21 24.74 13.16
C LEU A 205 -9.90 25.90 13.88
N SER A 206 -10.83 25.58 14.78
CA SER A 206 -11.45 26.52 15.72
C SER A 206 -10.41 27.10 16.69
N SER A 207 -10.76 28.18 17.39
CA SER A 207 -9.85 28.88 18.32
C SER A 207 -9.35 28.01 19.47
N ASP A 208 -10.14 27.04 19.91
CA ASP A 208 -9.80 26.01 20.90
C ASP A 208 -9.13 24.77 20.30
N GLY A 209 -8.96 24.72 18.98
CA GLY A 209 -8.38 23.61 18.23
C GLY A 209 -9.24 22.35 18.20
N SER A 210 -10.51 22.40 18.62
CA SER A 210 -11.35 21.21 18.79
C SER A 210 -12.13 20.77 17.54
N ALA A 211 -12.27 21.66 16.55
CA ALA A 211 -13.07 21.42 15.34
C ALA A 211 -12.39 21.94 14.07
N VAL A 212 -12.64 21.28 12.93
CA VAL A 212 -12.31 21.79 11.59
C VAL A 212 -13.39 22.79 11.17
N VAL A 213 -12.94 23.89 10.57
CA VAL A 213 -13.79 25.04 10.24
C VAL A 213 -13.90 25.21 8.73
N PHE A 214 -15.13 25.35 8.22
CA PHE A 214 -15.41 25.72 6.83
C PHE A 214 -16.29 26.96 6.77
N ASN A 215 -15.96 27.89 5.87
CA ASN A 215 -16.89 28.94 5.48
C ASN A 215 -17.89 28.39 4.45
N THR A 216 -19.11 28.92 4.48
CA THR A 216 -20.20 28.58 3.54
C THR A 216 -20.33 29.56 2.37
N GLU A 217 -19.42 30.52 2.26
CA GLU A 217 -19.29 31.41 1.10
C GLU A 217 -18.75 30.67 -0.14
#